data_AF-A0A2J8QD58-F1
#
_entry.id   AF-A0A2J8QD58-F1
#
_cell.length_a   1.000
_cell.length_b   1.000
_cell.length_c   1.000
_cell.angle_alpha   90.00
_cell.angle_beta   90.00
_cell.angle_gamma   90.00
#
_symmetry.space_group_name_H-M   'P 1'
#
loop_
_entity.id
_entity.type
_entity.pdbx_description
1 polymer ?
#
loop_
_entity_poly.entity_id
_entity_poly.type
_entity_poly.pdbx_seq_one_letter_code
_entity_poly.pdbx_strand_id
1 'polypeptide(L)'
;MSAQYEDRWLGPSERGTTIPKGRSTQRPANRARFVPAPTRPSPLHPYCFCFEGGGSMLSPQRVAAAASRGAGDAMESSKPGPVQVVLVQKDQHSFELDEKALASILLQDHIRDLDVVVVSVAGAFRKGKSFILDFMLRYLYSQKESGHSNWLGDPEEPLTGFSWRGGSDPETTGIQIWSEVFTVEKPGGKKVAVVLMDTQGAFDSQSTVKDCATIFALSTMTSSVQIYNLSQNIQEDDLQQLQLFTEYGRLAMDEIFQKPFQTLMFLVRDWSFPYEYSYGLQGGMAFLDKRLQVKEHQHEEIQNVRNHIHSCFSDVTCFLLPHPGLQVATSPDFDGKLKGVFQVLF
;
A
#
# COMPACT_ATOMS: atom_id res chain seq x y z
N MET A 1 -42.41 -9.84 -66.24
CA MET A 1 -42.96 -8.48 -66.29
C MET A 1 -41.81 -7.51 -66.06
N SER A 2 -41.36 -6.93 -67.17
CA SER A 2 -40.81 -5.57 -67.41
C SER A 2 -40.77 -4.60 -66.22
N ALA A 3 -39.84 -3.64 -66.09
CA ALA A 3 -38.69 -3.21 -66.88
C ALA A 3 -37.85 -2.22 -66.02
N GLN A 4 -36.61 -2.00 -66.46
CA GLN A 4 -35.66 -0.96 -66.05
C GLN A 4 -36.22 0.47 -66.19
N TYR A 5 -35.64 1.46 -65.49
CA TYR A 5 -35.21 2.73 -66.10
C TYR A 5 -34.24 3.51 -65.17
N GLU A 6 -33.10 3.91 -65.76
CA GLU A 6 -32.13 4.89 -65.26
C GLU A 6 -32.70 6.31 -65.32
N ASP A 7 -32.14 7.28 -64.58
CA ASP A 7 -31.46 8.41 -65.24
C ASP A 7 -30.75 9.36 -64.26
N ARG A 8 -29.51 9.71 -64.65
CA ARG A 8 -28.68 10.81 -64.15
C ARG A 8 -29.06 12.11 -64.86
N TRP A 9 -29.06 13.26 -64.18
CA TRP A 9 -28.73 14.55 -64.82
C TRP A 9 -28.05 15.53 -63.82
N LEU A 10 -26.76 15.78 -64.09
CA LEU A 10 -25.98 17.04 -64.14
C LEU A 10 -26.24 18.23 -63.18
N GLY A 11 -25.14 18.77 -62.60
CA GLY A 11 -25.05 20.09 -61.91
C GLY A 11 -25.03 21.29 -62.89
N PRO A 12 -24.34 22.43 -62.65
CA PRO A 12 -23.71 23.03 -61.45
C PRO A 12 -24.19 24.50 -61.18
N SER A 13 -23.72 25.19 -60.13
CA SER A 13 -23.28 26.61 -60.21
C SER A 13 -22.83 27.21 -58.87
N GLU A 14 -21.78 28.03 -58.98
CA GLU A 14 -21.09 28.81 -57.95
C GLU A 14 -21.84 30.08 -57.50
N ARG A 15 -21.49 30.58 -56.31
CA ARG A 15 -21.28 32.00 -55.91
C ARG A 15 -20.95 32.02 -54.40
N GLY A 16 -19.74 32.40 -53.96
CA GLY A 16 -19.34 33.78 -53.63
C GLY A 16 -20.16 34.31 -52.43
N THR A 17 -19.65 34.81 -51.30
CA THR A 17 -18.56 35.78 -51.11
C THR A 17 -18.33 36.03 -49.60
N THR A 18 -17.06 36.13 -49.17
CA THR A 18 -16.43 37.07 -48.21
C THR A 18 -16.87 37.29 -46.73
N ILE A 19 -15.80 37.31 -45.91
CA ILE A 19 -15.60 37.68 -44.49
C ILE A 19 -15.80 39.20 -44.23
N PRO A 20 -16.02 39.64 -42.97
CA PRO A 20 -14.98 40.48 -42.35
C PRO A 20 -14.62 40.13 -40.89
N LYS A 21 -13.35 40.40 -40.58
CA LYS A 21 -12.67 40.33 -39.27
C LYS A 21 -13.22 41.35 -38.26
N GLY A 22 -13.15 41.01 -36.97
CA GLY A 22 -13.49 41.93 -35.88
C GLY A 22 -12.80 41.65 -34.54
N ARG A 23 -11.60 42.23 -34.37
CA ARG A 23 -10.92 42.74 -33.16
C ARG A 23 -10.76 41.90 -31.88
N SER A 24 -9.47 41.69 -31.61
CA SER A 24 -8.76 41.61 -30.34
C SER A 24 -9.27 42.49 -29.20
N THR A 25 -9.39 41.90 -28.01
CA THR A 25 -9.29 42.60 -26.72
C THR A 25 -8.33 41.84 -25.81
N GLN A 26 -7.13 42.41 -25.63
CA GLN A 26 -6.19 42.04 -24.58
C GLN A 26 -6.78 42.40 -23.22
N ARG A 27 -6.69 41.49 -22.25
CA ARG A 27 -6.79 41.79 -20.82
C ARG A 27 -5.64 41.10 -20.07
N PRO A 28 -5.16 41.71 -18.96
CA PRO A 28 -3.73 41.71 -18.65
C PRO A 28 -3.30 40.57 -17.72
N ALA A 29 -2.03 40.20 -17.88
CA ALA A 29 -1.29 39.28 -17.03
C ALA A 29 -1.13 39.87 -15.61
N ASN A 30 -1.73 39.21 -14.62
CA ASN A 30 -1.39 39.41 -13.21
C ASN A 30 -0.08 38.68 -12.90
N ARG A 31 1.03 39.41 -13.06
CA ARG A 31 2.37 38.97 -12.67
C ARG A 31 2.63 39.47 -11.25
N ALA A 32 2.31 38.65 -10.25
CA ALA A 32 2.69 38.92 -8.86
C ALA A 32 4.23 38.83 -8.75
N ARG A 33 4.89 39.98 -8.58
CA ARG A 33 6.31 40.05 -8.22
C ARG A 33 6.45 39.78 -6.73
N PHE A 34 7.03 38.64 -6.38
CA PHE A 34 7.60 38.40 -5.06
C PHE A 34 8.91 39.18 -4.96
N VAL A 35 8.98 40.13 -4.02
CA VAL A 35 10.21 40.85 -3.65
C VAL A 35 10.75 40.19 -2.38
N PRO A 36 11.98 39.63 -2.38
CA PRO A 36 12.58 39.11 -1.16
C PRO A 36 13.22 40.25 -0.37
N ALA A 37 12.96 40.32 0.93
CA ALA A 37 13.67 41.18 1.87
C ALA A 37 14.70 40.35 2.68
N PRO A 38 15.78 40.97 3.17
CA PRO A 38 17.12 40.35 3.17
C PRO A 38 17.50 39.62 4.48
N THR A 39 18.51 38.77 4.34
CA THR A 39 19.19 37.99 5.39
C THR A 39 20.28 38.77 6.14
N ARG A 40 20.22 38.70 7.50
CA ARG A 40 21.34 38.64 8.51
C ARG A 40 22.32 39.84 8.61
N PRO A 41 23.25 39.95 9.62
CA PRO A 41 23.61 39.03 10.74
C PRO A 41 23.90 39.65 12.15
N SER A 42 24.12 38.75 13.13
CA SER A 42 25.18 38.77 14.19
C SER A 42 24.96 39.53 15.54
N PRO A 43 25.86 39.39 16.55
CA PRO A 43 25.87 38.34 17.59
C PRO A 43 25.93 38.96 19.02
N LEU A 44 25.96 38.16 20.10
CA LEU A 44 26.83 38.37 21.30
C LEU A 44 26.53 37.34 22.42
N HIS A 45 27.62 36.82 22.96
CA HIS A 45 27.82 35.89 24.08
C HIS A 45 27.88 36.70 25.43
N PRO A 46 28.44 36.20 26.56
CA PRO A 46 27.85 35.40 27.65
C PRO A 46 27.89 36.11 29.04
N TYR A 47 27.12 35.66 30.04
CA TYR A 47 27.41 35.82 31.48
C TYR A 47 26.78 34.59 32.18
N CYS A 48 27.47 33.66 32.87
CA CYS A 48 28.50 33.70 33.91
C CYS A 48 27.98 34.14 35.30
N PHE A 49 27.74 33.13 36.15
CA PHE A 49 27.81 33.02 37.62
C PHE A 49 27.07 34.02 38.54
N CYS A 50 26.27 33.50 39.49
CA CYS A 50 26.71 33.37 40.90
C CYS A 50 25.71 32.59 41.78
N PHE A 51 26.30 31.91 42.76
CA PHE A 51 25.73 31.00 43.76
C PHE A 51 25.40 31.77 45.05
N GLU A 52 24.31 31.40 45.74
CA GLU A 52 24.17 31.38 47.21
C GLU A 52 23.34 30.12 47.50
N GLY A 53 23.69 29.18 48.38
CA GLY A 53 24.43 29.29 49.63
C GLY A 53 23.49 28.80 50.74
N GLY A 54 23.66 27.56 51.20
CA GLY A 54 22.82 26.98 52.25
C GLY A 54 23.11 25.50 52.52
N GLY A 55 24.29 25.22 53.07
CA GLY A 55 24.64 23.88 53.54
C GLY A 55 24.08 23.59 54.94
N SER A 56 23.84 22.30 55.21
CA SER A 56 24.10 21.73 56.53
C SER A 56 24.82 20.39 56.35
N MET A 57 25.91 20.25 57.10
CA MET A 57 26.88 19.17 57.08
C MET A 57 26.35 17.90 57.75
N LEU A 58 26.73 16.73 57.21
CA LEU A 58 27.18 15.58 58.01
C LEU A 58 28.31 14.85 57.26
N SER A 59 29.29 14.40 58.04
CA SER A 59 30.69 14.07 57.74
C SER A 59 30.94 12.64 57.18
N PRO A 60 32.18 12.33 56.74
CA PRO A 60 32.45 11.38 55.66
C PRO A 60 32.95 10.01 56.13
N GLN A 61 32.42 8.94 55.53
CA GLN A 61 33.14 7.65 55.44
C GLN A 61 32.92 6.99 54.08
N ARG A 62 34.06 6.72 53.42
CA ARG A 62 34.29 5.76 52.33
C ARG A 62 33.93 6.18 50.90
N VAL A 63 34.77 7.09 50.39
CA VAL A 63 35.28 7.00 49.02
C VAL A 63 36.22 5.79 48.95
N ALA A 64 35.75 4.67 48.36
CA ALA A 64 36.57 3.63 47.72
C ALA A 64 35.66 2.49 47.23
N ALA A 65 35.10 2.61 46.02
CA ALA A 65 34.76 1.50 45.12
C ALA A 65 34.09 2.06 43.85
N ALA A 66 34.83 2.88 43.10
CA ALA A 66 34.56 3.10 41.68
C ALA A 66 35.52 2.20 40.90
N ALA A 67 35.09 0.98 40.60
CA ALA A 67 35.60 0.13 39.52
C ALA A 67 34.76 -1.16 39.48
N SER A 68 34.39 -1.60 38.27
CA SER A 68 33.70 -2.84 37.92
C SER A 68 32.22 -2.98 38.34
N ARG A 69 31.33 -2.35 37.57
CA ARG A 69 30.11 -3.02 37.10
C ARG A 69 30.02 -2.78 35.59
N GLY A 70 30.43 -3.79 34.82
CA GLY A 70 30.22 -3.83 33.36
C GLY A 70 28.74 -3.62 33.05
N ALA A 71 28.38 -2.81 32.05
CA ALA A 71 28.59 -3.14 30.64
C ALA A 71 28.06 -4.56 30.36
N GLY A 72 26.74 -4.63 30.25
CA GLY A 72 25.99 -5.85 30.04
C GLY A 72 24.49 -5.59 30.11
N ASP A 73 24.01 -4.45 29.60
CA ASP A 73 22.62 -4.39 29.15
C ASP A 73 22.56 -5.30 27.93
N ALA A 74 22.20 -6.55 28.18
CA ALA A 74 21.72 -7.44 27.15
C ALA A 74 20.55 -6.70 26.50
N MET A 75 20.76 -6.25 25.26
CA MET A 75 19.70 -5.85 24.37
C MET A 75 18.76 -7.05 24.27
N GLU A 76 17.70 -7.04 25.09
CA GLU A 76 16.59 -7.95 24.97
C GLU A 76 16.14 -7.83 23.52
N SER A 77 16.43 -8.83 22.70
CA SER A 77 15.95 -8.88 21.34
C SER A 77 14.43 -8.97 21.44
N SER A 78 13.76 -7.82 21.42
CA SER A 78 12.31 -7.74 21.43
C SER A 78 11.79 -8.64 20.30
N LYS A 79 10.88 -9.56 20.64
CA LYS A 79 10.26 -10.45 19.66
C LYS A 79 9.76 -9.62 18.46
N PRO A 80 10.02 -10.06 17.21
CA PRO A 80 9.52 -9.37 16.03
C PRO A 80 8.01 -9.15 16.11
N GLY A 81 7.58 -7.95 15.71
CA GLY A 81 6.18 -7.52 15.75
C GLY A 81 5.86 -6.45 14.70
N PRO A 82 4.58 -6.09 14.56
CA PRO A 82 4.15 -5.02 13.69
C PRO A 82 4.56 -3.66 14.26
N VAL A 83 5.07 -2.77 13.42
CA VAL A 83 5.49 -1.42 13.78
C VAL A 83 4.70 -0.42 12.95
N GLN A 84 4.04 0.50 13.65
CA GLN A 84 3.29 1.59 13.03
C GLN A 84 4.24 2.61 12.42
N VAL A 85 4.13 2.85 11.11
CA VAL A 85 4.98 3.82 10.40
C VAL A 85 4.20 5.02 9.90
N VAL A 86 2.94 4.86 9.52
CA VAL A 86 2.06 6.00 9.18
C VAL A 86 0.89 6.00 10.14
N LEU A 87 0.72 7.07 10.90
CA LEU A 87 -0.41 7.29 11.80
C LEU A 87 -1.46 8.17 11.12
N VAL A 88 -2.73 7.86 11.38
CA VAL A 88 -3.86 8.69 10.93
C VAL A 88 -4.44 9.39 12.14
N GLN A 89 -4.29 10.72 12.20
CA GLN A 89 -4.94 11.52 13.22
C GLN A 89 -6.38 11.80 12.78
N LYS A 90 -7.30 10.90 13.16
CA LYS A 90 -8.71 10.92 12.72
C LYS A 90 -9.41 12.26 12.99
N ASP A 91 -9.13 12.90 14.13
CA ASP A 91 -9.76 14.18 14.50
C ASP A 91 -9.32 15.35 13.61
N GLN A 92 -8.13 15.27 13.01
CA GLN A 92 -7.54 16.33 12.20
C GLN A 92 -7.50 15.98 10.71
N HIS A 93 -7.90 14.76 10.32
CA HIS A 93 -7.72 14.20 8.97
C HIS A 93 -6.30 14.41 8.43
N SER A 94 -5.31 14.21 9.30
CA SER A 94 -3.89 14.39 9.00
C SER A 94 -3.13 13.07 9.13
N PHE A 95 -1.98 13.01 8.45
CA PHE A 95 -1.11 11.85 8.40
C PHE A 95 0.24 12.22 9.01
N GLU A 96 0.76 11.35 9.86
CA GLU A 96 2.06 11.51 10.49
C GLU A 96 2.93 10.30 10.18
N LEU A 97 4.15 10.56 9.71
CA LEU A 97 5.16 9.53 9.47
C LEU A 97 6.02 9.41 10.73
N ASP A 98 6.07 8.23 11.35
CA ASP A 98 7.06 7.94 12.38
C ASP A 98 8.41 7.62 11.71
N GLU A 99 9.13 8.68 11.35
CA GLU A 99 10.44 8.58 10.71
C GLU A 99 11.45 7.80 11.56
N LYS A 100 11.36 7.89 12.90
CA LYS A 100 12.30 7.21 13.79
C LYS A 100 12.05 5.71 13.79
N ALA A 101 10.78 5.29 13.87
CA ALA A 101 10.41 3.88 13.79
C ALA A 101 10.80 3.30 12.42
N LEU A 102 10.48 4.00 11.33
CA LEU A 102 10.82 3.54 9.97
C LEU A 102 12.33 3.45 9.76
N ALA A 103 13.08 4.46 10.19
CA ALA A 103 14.55 4.48 10.09
C ALA A 103 15.20 3.36 10.92
N SER A 104 14.68 3.06 12.10
CA SER A 104 15.19 1.98 12.95
C SER A 104 15.05 0.59 12.31
N ILE A 105 14.10 0.44 11.39
CA ILE A 105 13.88 -0.80 10.63
C ILE A 105 14.74 -0.79 9.36
N LEU A 106 14.57 0.21 8.48
CA LEU A 106 15.14 0.19 7.13
C LEU A 106 16.62 0.58 7.05
N LEU A 107 17.17 1.28 8.05
CA LEU A 107 18.57 1.72 8.06
C LEU A 107 19.52 0.80 8.82
N GLN A 108 19.07 -0.42 9.15
CA GLN A 108 19.93 -1.42 9.79
C GLN A 108 21.11 -1.79 8.85
N ASP A 109 22.32 -1.88 9.41
CA ASP A 109 23.57 -2.00 8.64
C ASP A 109 23.59 -3.20 7.67
N HIS A 110 22.87 -4.27 7.98
CA HIS A 110 22.86 -5.49 7.17
C HIS A 110 21.84 -5.48 6.00
N ILE A 111 20.94 -4.48 5.93
CA ILE A 111 19.92 -4.37 4.87
C ILE A 111 19.93 -3.04 4.11
N ARG A 112 20.44 -1.95 4.70
CA ARG A 112 20.25 -0.59 4.17
C ARG A 112 20.78 -0.36 2.75
N ASP A 113 21.78 -1.18 2.37
CA ASP A 113 22.45 -1.10 1.07
C ASP A 113 21.92 -2.15 0.07
N LEU A 114 20.89 -2.94 0.46
CA LEU A 114 20.24 -3.93 -0.40
C LEU A 114 19.06 -3.31 -1.15
N ASP A 115 18.83 -3.78 -2.38
CA ASP A 115 17.56 -3.51 -3.06
C ASP A 115 16.41 -4.08 -2.25
N VAL A 116 15.33 -3.30 -2.12
CA VAL A 116 14.15 -3.67 -1.33
C VAL A 116 12.99 -4.14 -2.23
N VAL A 117 12.31 -5.18 -1.76
CA VAL A 117 11.02 -5.67 -2.25
C VAL A 117 10.00 -5.36 -1.16
N VAL A 118 9.01 -4.55 -1.49
CA VAL A 118 7.93 -4.18 -0.57
C VAL A 118 6.64 -4.82 -1.04
N VAL A 119 6.07 -5.70 -0.22
CA VAL A 119 4.79 -6.37 -0.47
C VAL A 119 3.74 -5.72 0.43
N SER A 120 2.78 -5.05 -0.19
CA SER A 120 1.68 -4.37 0.47
C SER A 120 0.38 -5.13 0.25
N VAL A 121 -0.44 -5.26 1.29
CA VAL A 121 -1.82 -5.76 1.17
C VAL A 121 -2.78 -4.64 1.56
N ALA A 122 -3.55 -4.17 0.59
CA ALA A 122 -4.59 -3.16 0.77
C ALA A 122 -5.94 -3.65 0.28
N GLY A 123 -7.02 -3.02 0.74
CA GLY A 123 -8.38 -3.39 0.36
C GLY A 123 -9.38 -3.10 1.47
N ALA A 124 -10.62 -3.52 1.26
CA ALA A 124 -11.71 -3.24 2.19
C ALA A 124 -11.42 -3.73 3.62
N PHE A 125 -12.01 -3.02 4.58
CA PHE A 125 -11.95 -3.37 5.99
C PHE A 125 -12.62 -4.73 6.29
N ARG A 126 -12.05 -5.47 7.26
CA ARG A 126 -12.49 -6.83 7.69
C ARG A 126 -12.53 -7.90 6.59
N LYS A 127 -11.68 -7.79 5.57
CA LYS A 127 -11.54 -8.82 4.52
C LYS A 127 -10.33 -9.75 4.69
N GLY A 128 -9.79 -9.87 5.91
CA GLY A 128 -8.72 -10.82 6.24
C GLY A 128 -7.37 -10.51 5.58
N LYS A 129 -6.94 -9.24 5.57
CA LYS A 129 -5.64 -8.79 5.05
C LYS A 129 -4.47 -9.29 5.89
N SER A 130 -4.47 -8.90 7.18
CA SER A 130 -3.48 -9.30 8.17
C SER A 130 -3.39 -10.83 8.32
N PHE A 131 -4.52 -11.53 8.20
CA PHE A 131 -4.56 -13.01 8.18
C PHE A 131 -3.72 -13.62 7.03
N ILE A 132 -3.74 -13.02 5.83
CA ILE A 132 -2.88 -13.47 4.72
C ILE A 132 -1.43 -13.09 4.95
N LEU A 133 -1.17 -11.88 5.47
CA LEU A 133 0.19 -11.43 5.79
C LEU A 133 0.86 -12.35 6.81
N ASP A 134 0.12 -12.87 7.78
CA ASP A 134 0.68 -13.80 8.75
C ASP A 134 1.07 -15.15 8.12
N PHE A 135 0.36 -15.63 7.10
CA PHE A 135 0.83 -16.77 6.31
C PHE A 135 2.09 -16.44 5.50
N MET A 136 2.20 -15.22 4.97
CA MET A 136 3.43 -14.77 4.31
C MET A 136 4.60 -14.70 5.30
N LEU A 137 4.36 -14.27 6.54
CA LEU A 137 5.36 -14.31 7.62
C LEU A 137 5.82 -15.75 7.87
N ARG A 138 4.90 -16.71 8.05
CA ARG A 138 5.24 -18.13 8.22
C ARG A 138 6.11 -18.66 7.06
N TYR A 139 5.75 -18.31 5.83
CA TYR A 139 6.55 -18.67 4.65
C TYR A 139 7.97 -18.12 4.72
N LEU A 140 8.12 -16.82 5.02
CA LEU A 140 9.42 -16.14 5.08
C LEU A 140 10.30 -16.65 6.22
N TYR A 141 9.74 -16.90 7.41
CA TYR A 141 10.48 -17.50 8.53
C TYR A 141 10.90 -18.94 8.22
N SER A 142 10.02 -19.76 7.64
CA SER A 142 10.37 -21.12 7.24
C SER A 142 11.50 -21.15 6.21
N GLN A 143 11.45 -20.23 5.24
CA GLN A 143 12.51 -20.08 4.23
C GLN A 143 13.84 -19.64 4.88
N LYS A 144 13.80 -18.70 5.83
CA LYS A 144 14.99 -18.21 6.55
C LYS A 144 15.66 -19.31 7.38
N GLU A 145 14.88 -20.14 8.06
CA GLU A 145 15.42 -21.06 9.06
C GLU A 145 15.95 -22.37 8.46
N SER A 146 15.29 -23.01 7.48
CA SER A 146 15.85 -24.22 6.85
C SER A 146 15.19 -24.68 5.53
N GLY A 147 14.28 -23.91 4.93
CA GLY A 147 13.56 -24.35 3.73
C GLY A 147 12.72 -25.61 3.95
N HIS A 148 12.10 -25.74 5.13
CA HIS A 148 11.25 -26.88 5.47
C HIS A 148 10.11 -27.04 4.45
N SER A 149 9.83 -28.29 4.06
CA SER A 149 8.78 -28.61 3.08
C SER A 149 7.37 -28.25 3.58
N ASN A 150 7.16 -28.16 4.90
CA ASN A 150 5.89 -27.77 5.51
C ASN A 150 5.94 -26.36 6.11
N TRP A 151 6.16 -25.35 5.25
CA TRP A 151 6.18 -23.93 5.66
C TRP A 151 4.86 -23.45 6.27
N LEU A 152 3.77 -24.17 6.04
CA LEU A 152 2.44 -23.83 6.54
C LEU A 152 2.37 -23.88 8.09
N GLY A 153 3.28 -24.63 8.70
CA GLY A 153 3.40 -24.79 10.15
C GLY A 153 2.74 -26.06 10.67
N ASP A 154 2.77 -26.22 11.99
CA ASP A 154 2.03 -27.28 12.69
C ASP A 154 0.52 -26.96 12.61
N PRO A 155 -0.36 -27.94 12.25
CA PRO A 155 -1.79 -27.72 12.23
C PRO A 155 -2.43 -27.24 13.53
N GLU A 156 -1.79 -27.47 14.67
CA GLU A 156 -2.23 -27.04 16.00
C GLU A 156 -1.55 -25.75 16.47
N GLU A 157 -0.65 -25.16 15.68
CA GLU A 157 0.01 -23.88 16.00
C GLU A 157 -0.87 -22.69 15.61
N PRO A 158 -1.18 -21.77 16.56
CA PRO A 158 -1.90 -20.53 16.28
C PRO A 158 -1.14 -19.63 15.30
N LEU A 159 -1.88 -18.83 14.53
CA LEU A 159 -1.29 -17.86 13.60
C LEU A 159 -0.93 -16.59 14.37
N THR A 160 0.36 -16.23 14.36
CA THR A 160 0.86 -15.04 15.03
C THR A 160 1.59 -14.14 14.06
N GLY A 161 1.38 -12.83 14.16
CA GLY A 161 2.02 -11.86 13.31
C GLY A 161 1.42 -10.47 13.53
N PHE A 162 0.88 -9.89 12.48
CA PHE A 162 0.09 -8.67 12.54
C PHE A 162 -1.16 -8.91 13.42
N SER A 163 -1.61 -7.88 14.15
CA SER A 163 -2.80 -8.03 14.97
C SER A 163 -4.02 -8.24 14.09
N TRP A 164 -4.68 -9.38 14.23
CA TRP A 164 -5.96 -9.67 13.58
C TRP A 164 -6.94 -10.26 14.59
N ARG A 165 -8.21 -9.88 14.48
CA ARG A 165 -9.32 -10.42 15.28
C ARG A 165 -10.58 -10.52 14.41
N GLY A 166 -11.58 -11.27 14.86
CA GLY A 166 -12.97 -11.08 14.41
C GLY A 166 -13.56 -9.77 14.94
N GLY A 167 -14.79 -9.42 14.52
CA GLY A 167 -15.51 -8.25 15.02
C GLY A 167 -15.74 -7.13 14.00
N SER A 168 -16.43 -6.06 14.41
CA SER A 168 -16.85 -4.95 13.53
C SER A 168 -15.98 -3.69 13.60
N ASP A 169 -15.09 -3.56 14.59
CA ASP A 169 -14.37 -2.30 14.86
C ASP A 169 -12.95 -2.27 14.26
N PRO A 170 -12.42 -1.15 13.76
CA PRO A 170 -11.08 -1.12 13.16
C PRO A 170 -9.95 -1.59 14.08
N GLU A 171 -9.11 -2.53 13.61
CA GLU A 171 -7.91 -2.98 14.32
C GLU A 171 -6.66 -2.20 13.84
N THR A 172 -6.39 -2.21 12.53
CA THR A 172 -5.24 -1.50 11.93
C THR A 172 -5.66 -0.09 11.53
N THR A 173 -4.99 0.94 12.07
CA THR A 173 -5.11 2.34 11.59
C THR A 173 -3.81 2.71 10.87
N GLY A 174 -3.88 3.39 9.72
CA GLY A 174 -2.70 3.81 8.96
C GLY A 174 -1.93 2.68 8.26
N ILE A 175 -0.60 2.71 8.33
CA ILE A 175 0.29 1.70 7.71
C ILE A 175 1.23 1.12 8.76
N GLN A 176 1.28 -0.21 8.82
CA GLN A 176 2.21 -0.97 9.64
C GLN A 176 3.17 -1.77 8.76
N ILE A 177 4.41 -1.91 9.21
CA ILE A 177 5.38 -2.82 8.62
C ILE A 177 5.86 -3.83 9.65
N TRP A 178 6.30 -5.00 9.20
CA TRP A 178 6.94 -5.95 10.10
C TRP A 178 8.33 -5.46 10.50
N SER A 179 8.67 -5.51 11.79
CA SER A 179 9.97 -5.02 12.31
C SER A 179 11.18 -5.80 11.82
N GLU A 180 11.00 -7.09 11.50
CA GLU A 180 12.07 -7.91 10.95
C GLU A 180 12.04 -7.89 9.42
N VAL A 181 13.11 -7.39 8.81
CA VAL A 181 13.27 -7.38 7.35
C VAL A 181 13.97 -8.65 6.90
N PHE A 182 13.37 -9.38 5.96
CA PHE A 182 13.91 -10.66 5.52
C PHE A 182 14.92 -10.46 4.40
N THR A 183 16.10 -11.08 4.51
CA THR A 183 17.07 -11.10 3.40
C THR A 183 16.87 -12.37 2.59
N VAL A 184 16.45 -12.24 1.34
CA VAL A 184 16.19 -13.37 0.43
C VAL A 184 17.15 -13.35 -0.74
N GLU A 185 17.73 -14.51 -1.06
CA GLU A 185 18.62 -14.68 -2.21
C GLU A 185 17.81 -15.06 -3.45
N LYS A 186 17.85 -14.21 -4.49
CA LYS A 186 17.19 -14.48 -5.77
C LYS A 186 17.92 -15.56 -6.57
N PRO A 187 17.23 -16.26 -7.49
CA PRO A 187 17.91 -17.08 -8.50
C PRO A 187 18.93 -16.23 -9.26
N GLY A 188 20.23 -16.54 -9.10
CA GLY A 188 21.33 -15.71 -9.58
C GLY A 188 22.20 -15.07 -8.49
N GLY A 189 21.90 -15.32 -7.21
CA GLY A 189 22.78 -14.97 -6.08
C GLY A 189 22.64 -13.55 -5.55
N LYS A 190 21.79 -12.71 -6.17
CA LYS A 190 21.53 -11.35 -5.69
C LYS A 190 20.62 -11.39 -4.47
N LYS A 191 21.10 -10.84 -3.35
CA LYS A 191 20.31 -10.67 -2.13
C LYS A 191 19.43 -9.43 -2.21
N VAL A 192 18.22 -9.54 -1.70
CA VAL A 192 17.27 -8.44 -1.57
C VAL A 192 16.66 -8.43 -0.18
N ALA A 193 16.28 -7.25 0.29
CA ALA A 193 15.50 -7.05 1.51
C ALA A 193 14.00 -7.18 1.19
N VAL A 194 13.24 -7.94 1.97
CA VAL A 194 11.78 -8.12 1.80
C VAL A 194 11.06 -7.52 3.00
N VAL A 195 10.19 -6.56 2.73
CA VAL A 195 9.35 -5.86 3.71
C VAL A 195 7.90 -6.23 3.47
N LEU A 196 7.21 -6.63 4.53
CA LEU A 196 5.75 -6.81 4.53
C LEU A 196 5.07 -5.58 5.12
N MET A 197 4.06 -5.09 4.41
CA MET A 197 3.29 -3.90 4.76
C MET A 197 1.81 -4.25 4.87
N ASP A 198 1.23 -4.01 6.06
CA ASP A 198 -0.21 -4.09 6.30
C ASP A 198 -0.79 -2.68 6.28
N THR A 199 -1.88 -2.48 5.53
CA THR A 199 -2.57 -1.19 5.50
C THR A 199 -3.92 -1.30 6.20
N GLN A 200 -4.35 -0.18 6.77
CA GLN A 200 -5.73 -0.03 7.20
C GLN A 200 -6.70 -0.39 6.06
N GLY A 201 -7.81 -1.03 6.44
CA GLY A 201 -8.86 -1.30 5.48
C GLY A 201 -9.58 -0.03 5.06
N ALA A 202 -9.77 0.15 3.75
CA ALA A 202 -10.60 1.23 3.26
C ALA A 202 -12.05 1.04 3.71
N PHE A 203 -12.79 2.15 3.86
CA PHE A 203 -14.23 2.20 4.17
C PHE A 203 -14.62 1.67 5.56
N ASP A 204 -13.86 2.03 6.60
CA ASP A 204 -14.39 1.91 7.96
C ASP A 204 -15.39 3.04 8.29
N SER A 205 -16.12 2.91 9.39
CA SER A 205 -17.15 3.88 9.79
C SER A 205 -16.60 5.22 10.29
N GLN A 206 -15.28 5.38 10.34
CA GLN A 206 -14.60 6.51 11.00
C GLN A 206 -13.66 7.28 10.08
N SER A 207 -13.29 6.74 8.92
CA SER A 207 -12.33 7.35 7.99
C SER A 207 -13.06 7.94 6.79
N THR A 208 -12.56 9.07 6.30
CA THR A 208 -13.10 9.67 5.07
C THR A 208 -12.59 8.91 3.83
N VAL A 209 -13.27 9.10 2.70
CA VAL A 209 -12.80 8.59 1.39
C VAL A 209 -11.38 9.11 1.09
N LYS A 210 -11.09 10.36 1.47
CA LYS A 210 -9.75 10.96 1.31
C LYS A 210 -8.71 10.25 2.18
N ASP A 211 -9.08 9.83 3.38
CA ASP A 211 -8.14 9.17 4.28
C ASP A 211 -7.75 7.78 3.74
N CYS A 212 -8.76 7.03 3.31
CA CYS A 212 -8.58 5.73 2.65
C CYS A 212 -7.75 5.87 1.37
N ALA A 213 -8.03 6.90 0.57
CA ALA A 213 -7.29 7.19 -0.66
C ALA A 213 -5.82 7.49 -0.39
N THR A 214 -5.52 8.24 0.66
CA THR A 214 -4.15 8.62 1.01
C THR A 214 -3.35 7.41 1.46
N ILE A 215 -3.91 6.57 2.34
CA ILE A 215 -3.26 5.32 2.77
C ILE A 215 -3.01 4.38 1.59
N PHE A 216 -4.03 4.20 0.73
CA PHE A 216 -3.89 3.33 -0.43
C PHE A 216 -2.83 3.86 -1.40
N ALA A 217 -2.87 5.16 -1.72
CA ALA A 217 -1.90 5.79 -2.62
C ALA A 217 -0.47 5.67 -2.06
N LEU A 218 -0.25 5.98 -0.78
CA LEU A 218 1.06 5.83 -0.12
C LEU A 218 1.56 4.37 -0.19
N SER A 219 0.69 3.41 0.11
CA SER A 219 1.05 1.99 0.05
C SER A 219 1.38 1.51 -1.37
N THR A 220 0.68 2.02 -2.38
CA THR A 220 0.93 1.68 -3.79
C THR A 220 2.22 2.33 -4.29
N MET A 221 2.45 3.59 -3.95
CA MET A 221 3.66 4.34 -4.35
C MET A 221 4.94 3.76 -3.75
N THR A 222 4.85 3.17 -2.56
CA THR A 222 6.01 2.63 -1.83
C THR A 222 6.17 1.13 -1.99
N SER A 223 5.20 0.44 -2.61
CA SER A 223 5.26 -1.01 -2.82
C SER A 223 5.74 -1.40 -4.22
N SER A 224 6.46 -2.52 -4.28
CA SER A 224 6.77 -3.20 -5.54
C SER A 224 5.65 -4.15 -5.97
N VAL A 225 4.95 -4.73 -4.98
CA VAL A 225 3.81 -5.63 -5.20
C VAL A 225 2.67 -5.12 -4.33
N GLN A 226 1.63 -4.62 -4.97
CA GLN A 226 0.39 -4.21 -4.33
C GLN A 226 -0.64 -5.31 -4.49
N ILE A 227 -1.00 -5.96 -3.39
CA ILE A 227 -2.08 -6.94 -3.34
C ILE A 227 -3.36 -6.20 -2.99
N TYR A 228 -4.32 -6.20 -3.91
CA TYR A 228 -5.64 -5.63 -3.71
C TYR A 228 -6.61 -6.73 -3.30
N ASN A 229 -6.85 -6.83 -1.99
CA ASN A 229 -7.65 -7.87 -1.36
C ASN A 229 -9.14 -7.53 -1.42
N LEU A 230 -9.85 -8.26 -2.28
CA LEU A 230 -11.27 -8.08 -2.58
C LEU A 230 -12.09 -9.29 -2.11
N SER A 231 -13.39 -9.09 -1.92
CA SER A 231 -14.30 -10.13 -1.41
C SER A 231 -15.26 -10.57 -2.51
N GLN A 232 -15.27 -11.88 -2.78
CA GLN A 232 -16.13 -12.60 -3.71
C GLN A 232 -15.94 -12.27 -5.20
N ASN A 233 -15.83 -11.01 -5.58
CA ASN A 233 -15.82 -10.58 -6.98
C ASN A 233 -15.02 -9.28 -7.15
N ILE A 234 -14.74 -8.91 -8.41
CA ILE A 234 -14.26 -7.57 -8.77
C ILE A 234 -15.46 -6.78 -9.29
N GLN A 235 -15.86 -5.74 -8.56
CA GLN A 235 -16.98 -4.86 -8.89
C GLN A 235 -16.47 -3.56 -9.56
N GLU A 236 -17.36 -2.79 -10.19
CA GLU A 236 -16.93 -1.55 -10.88
C GLU A 236 -16.51 -0.46 -9.89
N ASP A 237 -17.13 -0.41 -8.70
CA ASP A 237 -16.73 0.47 -7.61
C ASP A 237 -15.33 0.12 -7.09
N ASP A 238 -14.95 -1.15 -7.01
CA ASP A 238 -13.56 -1.55 -6.68
C ASP A 238 -12.55 -0.96 -7.66
N LEU A 239 -12.91 -0.94 -8.96
CA LEU A 239 -12.06 -0.40 -10.03
C LEU A 239 -12.02 1.13 -10.03
N GLN A 240 -13.16 1.78 -9.76
CA GLN A 240 -13.23 3.24 -9.62
C GLN A 240 -12.42 3.73 -8.41
N GLN A 241 -12.49 3.02 -7.29
CA GLN A 241 -11.67 3.30 -6.11
C GLN A 241 -10.19 3.19 -6.44
N LEU A 242 -9.80 2.11 -7.12
CA LEU A 242 -8.43 1.93 -7.58
C LEU A 242 -7.97 3.12 -8.45
N GLN A 243 -8.79 3.56 -9.41
CA GLN A 243 -8.47 4.73 -10.25
C GLN A 243 -8.24 5.98 -9.42
N LEU A 244 -9.11 6.27 -8.44
CA LEU A 244 -8.95 7.44 -7.57
C LEU A 244 -7.58 7.39 -6.90
N PHE A 245 -7.22 6.24 -6.32
CA PHE A 245 -5.99 6.11 -5.54
C PHE A 245 -4.73 6.15 -6.39
N THR A 246 -4.78 5.58 -7.60
CA THR A 246 -3.65 5.61 -8.54
C THR A 246 -3.47 6.98 -9.20
N GLU A 247 -4.54 7.76 -9.39
CA GLU A 247 -4.42 9.13 -9.88
C GLU A 247 -3.72 10.01 -8.84
N TYR A 248 -4.06 9.88 -7.55
CA TYR A 248 -3.33 10.55 -6.47
C TYR A 248 -1.84 10.17 -6.47
N GLY A 249 -1.53 8.89 -6.61
CA GLY A 249 -0.14 8.42 -6.68
C GLY A 249 0.60 8.93 -7.91
N ARG A 250 -0.06 8.95 -9.08
CA ARG A 250 0.55 9.41 -10.34
C ARG A 250 0.86 10.90 -10.31
N LEU A 251 -0.07 11.73 -9.82
CA LEU A 251 0.14 13.18 -9.67
C LEU A 251 1.29 13.49 -8.70
N ALA A 252 1.53 12.63 -7.71
CA ALA A 252 2.66 12.76 -6.80
C ALA A 252 4.00 12.33 -7.43
N MET A 253 3.97 11.60 -8.56
CA MET A 253 5.13 11.04 -9.26
C MET A 253 5.42 11.73 -10.60
N ASP A 254 4.91 12.96 -10.81
CA ASP A 254 5.03 13.71 -12.07
C ASP A 254 6.41 13.57 -12.76
N GLU A 255 6.38 13.52 -14.11
CA GLU A 255 7.53 13.65 -15.04
C GLU A 255 8.22 12.38 -15.59
N ILE A 256 7.61 11.18 -15.49
CA ILE A 256 8.22 9.95 -16.02
C ILE A 256 7.42 9.40 -17.22
N PHE A 257 8.07 9.18 -18.37
CA PHE A 257 7.47 8.51 -19.55
C PHE A 257 7.32 6.98 -19.37
N GLN A 258 7.34 6.51 -18.12
CA GLN A 258 7.26 5.10 -17.77
C GLN A 258 6.05 4.87 -16.87
N LYS A 259 5.60 3.62 -16.78
CA LYS A 259 4.53 3.26 -15.86
C LYS A 259 5.03 3.48 -14.42
N PRO A 260 4.28 4.20 -13.58
CA PRO A 260 4.72 4.59 -12.24
C PRO A 260 4.81 3.41 -11.27
N PHE A 261 4.01 2.37 -11.46
CA PHE A 261 3.90 1.25 -10.54
C PHE A 261 4.28 -0.08 -11.20
N GLN A 262 4.71 -1.04 -10.37
CA GLN A 262 5.20 -2.34 -10.82
C GLN A 262 4.06 -3.35 -10.93
N THR A 263 3.78 -4.11 -9.86
CA THR A 263 2.80 -5.20 -9.91
C THR A 263 1.57 -4.90 -9.05
N LEU A 264 0.39 -4.99 -9.66
CA LEU A 264 -0.89 -5.07 -8.96
C LEU A 264 -1.42 -6.50 -9.04
N MET A 265 -1.79 -7.08 -7.90
CA MET A 265 -2.45 -8.39 -7.82
C MET A 265 -3.84 -8.24 -7.21
N PHE A 266 -4.87 -8.50 -8.00
CA PHE A 266 -6.24 -8.69 -7.50
C PHE A 266 -6.31 -10.02 -6.78
N LEU A 267 -6.55 -9.99 -5.47
CA LEU A 267 -6.73 -11.18 -4.67
C LEU A 267 -8.20 -11.31 -4.28
N VAL A 268 -8.93 -12.14 -5.02
CA VAL A 268 -10.37 -12.34 -4.81
C VAL A 268 -10.57 -13.45 -3.79
N ARG A 269 -11.00 -13.06 -2.59
CA ARG A 269 -11.34 -13.95 -1.48
C ARG A 269 -12.72 -14.57 -1.69
N ASP A 270 -12.98 -15.73 -1.10
CA ASP A 270 -14.31 -16.35 -1.07
C ASP A 270 -14.92 -16.57 -2.47
N TRP A 271 -14.08 -16.86 -3.47
CA TRP A 271 -14.53 -17.12 -4.82
C TRP A 271 -15.45 -18.34 -4.85
N SER A 272 -16.66 -18.14 -5.40
CA SER A 272 -17.77 -19.10 -5.29
C SER A 272 -18.09 -19.81 -6.59
N PHE A 273 -17.40 -19.49 -7.69
CA PHE A 273 -17.71 -20.01 -9.04
C PHE A 273 -16.51 -20.76 -9.67
N PRO A 274 -15.92 -21.77 -9.01
CA PRO A 274 -14.76 -22.51 -9.53
C PRO A 274 -15.04 -23.27 -10.83
N TYR A 275 -16.32 -23.52 -11.13
CA TYR A 275 -16.78 -24.16 -12.36
C TYR A 275 -16.76 -23.22 -13.58
N GLU A 276 -16.74 -21.90 -13.38
CA GLU A 276 -16.54 -20.91 -14.46
C GLU A 276 -15.06 -20.54 -14.60
N TYR A 277 -14.42 -20.21 -13.47
CA TYR A 277 -13.00 -19.87 -13.39
C TYR A 277 -12.40 -20.62 -12.21
N SER A 278 -11.45 -21.51 -12.49
CA SER A 278 -10.80 -22.32 -11.46
C SER A 278 -10.08 -21.47 -10.41
N TYR A 279 -9.90 -22.01 -9.21
CA TYR A 279 -9.09 -21.37 -8.19
C TYR A 279 -7.64 -21.16 -8.66
N GLY A 280 -6.98 -20.18 -8.03
CA GLY A 280 -5.58 -19.86 -8.29
C GLY A 280 -5.36 -18.81 -9.39
N LEU A 281 -4.11 -18.73 -9.84
CA LEU A 281 -3.65 -17.71 -10.78
C LEU A 281 -4.24 -17.89 -12.18
N GLN A 282 -4.33 -19.13 -12.68
CA GLN A 282 -4.78 -19.39 -14.05
C GLN A 282 -6.23 -18.94 -14.28
N GLY A 283 -7.15 -19.37 -13.41
CA GLY A 283 -8.54 -18.93 -13.50
C GLY A 283 -8.70 -17.45 -13.17
N GLY A 284 -7.89 -16.92 -12.24
CA GLY A 284 -7.87 -15.50 -11.91
C GLY A 284 -7.48 -14.60 -13.08
N MET A 285 -6.43 -14.93 -13.83
CA MET A 285 -6.04 -14.20 -15.04
C MET A 285 -7.15 -14.20 -16.09
N ALA A 286 -7.74 -15.36 -16.38
CA ALA A 286 -8.84 -15.46 -17.36
C ALA A 286 -10.09 -14.66 -16.91
N PHE A 287 -10.37 -14.65 -15.62
CA PHE A 287 -11.45 -13.85 -15.03
C PHE A 287 -11.16 -12.34 -15.14
N LEU A 288 -9.93 -11.93 -14.83
CA LEU A 288 -9.49 -10.53 -14.88
C LEU A 288 -9.50 -9.98 -16.30
N ASP A 289 -9.03 -10.74 -17.29
CA ASP A 289 -9.02 -10.33 -18.70
C ASP A 289 -10.45 -9.97 -19.17
N LYS A 290 -11.45 -10.78 -18.78
CA LYS A 290 -12.85 -10.48 -19.08
C LYS A 290 -13.36 -9.22 -18.38
N ARG A 291 -12.91 -8.96 -17.14
CA ARG A 291 -13.34 -7.79 -16.34
C ARG A 291 -12.72 -6.49 -16.84
N LEU A 292 -11.44 -6.51 -17.20
CA LEU A 292 -10.70 -5.34 -17.69
C LEU A 292 -10.81 -5.11 -19.19
N GLN A 293 -11.50 -5.99 -19.93
CA GLN A 293 -11.76 -5.78 -21.36
C GLN A 293 -12.54 -4.48 -21.60
N VAL A 294 -11.91 -3.55 -22.32
CA VAL A 294 -12.52 -2.32 -22.82
C VAL A 294 -13.39 -2.66 -24.02
N LYS A 295 -14.67 -2.25 -23.98
CA LYS A 295 -15.64 -2.47 -25.07
C LYS A 295 -16.23 -1.14 -25.51
N GLU A 296 -16.38 -0.94 -26.81
CA GLU A 296 -16.84 0.33 -27.39
C GLU A 296 -18.22 0.81 -26.89
N HIS A 297 -19.09 -0.12 -26.51
CA HIS A 297 -20.42 0.20 -25.97
C HIS A 297 -20.44 0.51 -24.47
N GLN A 298 -19.31 0.37 -23.76
CA GLN A 298 -19.23 0.75 -22.36
C GLN A 298 -19.25 2.28 -22.24
N HIS A 299 -19.78 2.77 -21.12
CA HIS A 299 -19.70 4.19 -20.80
C HIS A 299 -18.24 4.66 -20.75
N GLU A 300 -17.97 5.90 -21.18
CA GLU A 300 -16.60 6.44 -21.28
C GLU A 300 -15.84 6.34 -19.96
N GLU A 301 -16.52 6.60 -18.84
CA GLU A 301 -15.96 6.48 -17.49
C GLU A 301 -15.44 5.06 -17.19
N ILE A 302 -16.19 4.03 -17.60
CA ILE A 302 -15.85 2.60 -17.41
C ILE A 302 -14.62 2.21 -18.25
N GLN A 303 -14.51 2.78 -19.46
CA GLN A 303 -13.34 2.59 -20.33
C GLN A 303 -12.11 3.29 -19.76
N ASN A 304 -12.29 4.52 -19.26
CA ASN A 304 -11.21 5.33 -18.69
C ASN A 304 -10.59 4.66 -17.46
N VAL A 305 -11.40 4.08 -16.57
CA VAL A 305 -10.92 3.30 -15.41
C VAL A 305 -9.97 2.18 -15.86
N ARG A 306 -10.39 1.38 -16.85
CA ARG A 306 -9.61 0.22 -17.35
C ARG A 306 -8.31 0.66 -18.03
N ASN A 307 -8.40 1.65 -18.92
CA ASN A 307 -7.23 2.23 -19.58
C ASN A 307 -6.23 2.80 -18.56
N HIS A 308 -6.74 3.44 -17.51
CA HIS A 308 -5.93 4.01 -16.45
C HIS A 308 -5.15 2.93 -15.68
N ILE A 309 -5.81 1.83 -15.28
CA ILE A 309 -5.15 0.70 -14.60
C ILE A 309 -4.00 0.14 -15.45
N HIS A 310 -4.24 -0.10 -16.74
CA HIS A 310 -3.19 -0.59 -17.65
C HIS A 310 -2.04 0.39 -17.87
N SER A 311 -2.30 1.69 -17.77
CA SER A 311 -1.27 2.74 -17.87
C SER A 311 -0.43 2.91 -16.60
N CYS A 312 -0.97 2.52 -15.44
CA CYS A 312 -0.31 2.75 -14.15
C CYS A 312 0.62 1.61 -13.73
N PHE A 313 0.27 0.36 -14.02
CA PHE A 313 1.01 -0.82 -13.57
C PHE A 313 1.70 -1.56 -14.72
N SER A 314 2.96 -1.93 -14.52
CA SER A 314 3.72 -2.81 -15.42
C SER A 314 3.03 -4.16 -15.58
N ASP A 315 2.65 -4.78 -14.46
CA ASP A 315 2.00 -6.09 -14.43
C ASP A 315 0.71 -6.00 -13.61
N VAL A 316 -0.37 -6.58 -14.14
CA VAL A 316 -1.65 -6.68 -13.45
C VAL A 316 -2.06 -8.15 -13.47
N THR A 317 -2.20 -8.74 -12.29
CA THR A 317 -2.49 -10.17 -12.12
C THR A 317 -3.70 -10.39 -11.23
N CYS A 318 -4.26 -11.60 -11.23
CA CYS A 318 -5.41 -11.95 -10.41
C CYS A 318 -5.33 -13.38 -9.90
N PHE A 319 -5.66 -13.59 -8.63
CA PHE A 319 -5.68 -14.89 -7.98
C PHE A 319 -7.02 -15.10 -7.27
N LEU A 320 -7.66 -16.25 -7.52
CA LEU A 320 -8.96 -16.60 -6.93
C LEU A 320 -8.76 -17.57 -5.75
N LEU A 321 -9.10 -17.14 -4.54
CA LEU A 321 -9.03 -17.95 -3.32
C LEU A 321 -10.41 -18.54 -2.97
N PRO A 322 -10.47 -19.80 -2.51
CA PRO A 322 -11.69 -20.37 -1.97
C PRO A 322 -12.08 -19.72 -0.63
N HIS A 323 -13.31 -19.96 -0.20
CA HIS A 323 -13.77 -19.59 1.14
C HIS A 323 -13.01 -20.40 2.21
N PRO A 324 -12.47 -19.79 3.28
CA PRO A 324 -11.60 -20.47 4.25
C PRO A 324 -12.33 -21.48 5.16
N GLY A 325 -13.66 -21.49 5.11
CA GLY A 325 -14.54 -22.34 5.91
C GLY A 325 -15.36 -21.52 6.90
N LEU A 326 -16.51 -22.04 7.32
CA LEU A 326 -17.42 -21.33 8.22
C LEU A 326 -16.79 -21.08 9.60
N GLN A 327 -15.95 -22.00 10.09
CA GLN A 327 -15.27 -21.85 11.37
C GLN A 327 -14.37 -20.60 11.39
N VAL A 328 -13.57 -20.39 10.34
CA VAL A 328 -12.71 -19.20 10.21
C VAL A 328 -13.55 -17.92 10.07
N ALA A 329 -14.67 -17.99 9.37
CA ALA A 329 -15.49 -16.82 9.07
C ALA A 329 -16.35 -16.34 10.25
N THR A 330 -16.82 -17.25 11.12
CA THR A 330 -17.83 -16.92 12.14
C THR A 330 -17.37 -17.12 13.58
N SER A 331 -16.29 -17.87 13.82
CA SER A 331 -15.83 -18.15 15.18
C SER A 331 -15.02 -16.97 15.74
N PRO A 332 -15.45 -16.35 16.86
CA PRO A 332 -14.68 -15.30 17.52
C PRO A 332 -13.40 -15.84 18.20
N ASP A 333 -13.38 -17.14 18.50
CA ASP A 333 -12.29 -17.83 19.20
C ASP A 333 -11.29 -18.49 18.23
N PHE A 334 -11.44 -18.28 16.92
CA PHE A 334 -10.51 -18.82 15.95
C PHE A 334 -9.15 -18.12 16.07
N ASP A 335 -8.11 -18.91 16.34
CA ASP A 335 -6.74 -18.47 16.62
C ASP A 335 -5.76 -18.76 15.47
N GLY A 336 -6.27 -19.13 14.28
CA GLY A 336 -5.46 -19.29 13.08
C GLY A 336 -4.92 -20.71 12.85
N LYS A 337 -5.28 -21.68 13.69
CA LYS A 337 -4.89 -23.08 13.51
C LYS A 337 -5.37 -23.66 12.18
N LEU A 338 -4.48 -24.35 11.47
CA LEU A 338 -4.79 -24.90 10.14
C LEU A 338 -5.89 -25.95 10.17
N LYS A 339 -6.04 -26.68 11.27
CA LYS A 339 -7.11 -27.67 11.43
C LYS A 339 -8.52 -27.08 11.27
N GLY A 340 -8.69 -25.80 11.57
CA GLY A 340 -9.95 -25.08 11.39
C GLY A 340 -10.12 -24.44 10.00
N VAL A 341 -9.05 -24.40 9.19
CA VAL A 341 -9.07 -23.89 7.81
C VAL A 341 -9.32 -25.07 6.89
N PHE A 342 -10.41 -25.04 6.12
CA PHE A 342 -10.76 -26.18 5.26
C PHE A 342 -9.62 -26.51 4.28
N GLN A 343 -9.48 -27.80 4.00
CA GLN A 343 -8.40 -28.49 3.28
C GLN A 343 -8.30 -28.17 1.77
N VAL A 344 -8.50 -26.90 1.37
CA VAL A 344 -8.56 -26.45 -0.04
C VAL A 344 -7.59 -25.29 -0.33
N LEU A 345 -6.64 -25.01 0.56
CA LEU A 345 -5.60 -24.00 0.28
C LEU A 345 -4.44 -24.51 -0.59
N PHE A 346 -4.44 -25.79 -1.00
CA PHE A 346 -3.41 -26.39 -1.84
C PHE A 346 -3.97 -27.40 -2.83
#